data_AF-A0A2N3WVW1-F1
#
_entry.id   AF-A0A2N3WVW1-F1
#
_cell.length_a   1.000
_cell.length_b   1.000
_cell.length_c   1.000
_cell.angle_alpha   90.00
_cell.angle_beta   90.00
_cell.angle_gamma   90.00
#
_symmetry.space_group_name_H-M   'P 1'
#
loop_
_entity.id
_entity.type
_entity.pdbx_description
1 polymer ?
#
loop_
_entity_poly.entity_id
_entity_poly.type
_entity_poly.pdbx_seq_one_letter_code
_entity_poly.pdbx_strand_id
1 'polypeptide(L)'
;MRVLSKPAEAFGQVLGLAIAVSVVMTAGVATAEPVAATTWLCHPAATGDPCDLPSDTTDLGTGQVDTPIRVDEADKPVDCFYLYPTVSDQVALNQDPVAQPEVQSIASFQAARFSDVCRVFAPIYRQVTLPALPVELAAGAGLIEVGYRDIENAWNDYLANDNHGRGVIIISHSQGTLMARKLIREHIDPDPELRERLVGAFLMGGNVTTAPGSRTGGDFTSIPLCNRRGEYGCVTAYSVAQNYPLFSLFGNAELGLLSLRWGLPYGPGYQVACTDPGLLSGDDSPQPITVPSAPFAFGIISILLGYSTFPDAPPHSDSTWTSTASRASGRCEENNGHHYYRISVPGPDRLNEIPLFESHLVDINYGYDRLVSIARQQTQAWLASN
;
A
#
# COMPACT_ATOMS: atom_id res chain seq x y z
N MET A 1 54.00 -25.53 71.98
CA MET A 1 54.97 -26.64 72.21
C MET A 1 54.76 -27.66 71.09
N ARG A 2 55.82 -28.02 70.34
CA ARG A 2 55.80 -28.83 69.09
C ARG A 2 55.05 -28.13 67.91
N VAL A 3 55.50 -28.16 66.63
CA VAL A 3 56.19 -29.18 65.77
C VAL A 3 55.18 -30.26 65.33
N LEU A 4 55.08 -30.76 64.09
CA LEU A 4 55.99 -30.90 62.91
C LEU A 4 55.31 -30.21 61.66
N SER A 5 55.70 -30.23 60.37
CA SER A 5 56.53 -31.15 59.55
C SER A 5 57.17 -30.51 58.28
N LYS A 6 58.08 -31.28 57.65
CA LYS A 6 58.57 -31.26 56.25
C LYS A 6 57.66 -32.16 55.34
N PRO A 7 57.87 -32.38 54.01
CA PRO A 7 59.09 -32.23 53.20
C PRO A 7 58.91 -31.55 51.82
N ALA A 8 59.93 -31.66 50.95
CA ALA A 8 59.93 -31.23 49.55
C ALA A 8 60.75 -32.22 48.70
N GLU A 9 60.32 -32.48 47.46
CA GLU A 9 61.13 -33.00 46.34
C GLU A 9 60.32 -32.84 45.02
N ALA A 10 60.92 -33.09 43.84
CA ALA A 10 60.42 -32.54 42.58
C ALA A 10 60.52 -33.46 41.34
N PHE A 11 59.61 -33.18 40.39
CA PHE A 11 59.59 -33.58 38.96
C PHE A 11 59.51 -35.07 38.56
N GLY A 12 58.45 -35.38 37.81
CA GLY A 12 58.27 -36.59 36.99
C GLY A 12 57.04 -36.43 36.10
N GLN A 13 57.15 -36.68 34.79
CA GLN A 13 56.10 -36.38 33.80
C GLN A 13 55.07 -37.53 33.67
N VAL A 14 53.79 -37.20 33.51
CA VAL A 14 52.80 -38.02 32.80
C VAL A 14 51.92 -37.12 31.93
N LEU A 15 51.63 -37.57 30.70
CA LEU A 15 50.82 -36.87 29.71
C LEU A 15 49.31 -36.99 30.04
N GLY A 16 48.67 -35.88 30.41
CA GLY A 16 47.23 -35.81 30.65
C GLY A 16 46.46 -35.27 29.44
N LEU A 17 45.56 -36.08 28.88
CA LEU A 17 44.73 -35.68 27.72
C LEU A 17 43.60 -34.74 28.18
N ALA A 18 43.70 -33.45 27.86
CA ALA A 18 42.69 -32.47 28.22
C ALA A 18 41.43 -32.63 27.34
N ILE A 19 40.37 -33.21 27.90
CA ILE A 19 39.04 -33.25 27.25
C ILE A 19 38.47 -31.83 27.28
N ALA A 20 38.53 -31.14 26.15
CA ALA A 20 37.83 -29.87 25.96
C ALA A 20 36.32 -30.13 25.92
N VAL A 21 35.62 -29.79 27.00
CA VAL A 21 34.16 -29.81 27.03
C VAL A 21 33.66 -28.62 26.21
N SER A 22 33.38 -28.86 24.94
CA SER A 22 32.74 -27.88 24.06
C SER A 22 31.35 -27.53 24.58
N VAL A 23 31.23 -26.36 25.22
CA VAL A 23 29.93 -25.77 25.53
C VAL A 23 29.25 -25.44 24.21
N VAL A 24 28.28 -26.27 23.82
CA VAL A 24 27.41 -25.97 22.69
C VAL A 24 26.50 -24.82 23.11
N MET A 25 26.94 -23.60 22.78
CA MET A 25 26.08 -22.42 22.76
C MET A 25 24.97 -22.68 21.73
N THR A 26 23.83 -23.21 22.20
CA THR A 26 22.59 -23.18 21.42
C THR A 26 22.24 -21.72 21.20
N ALA A 27 22.49 -21.22 19.99
CA ALA A 27 22.02 -19.90 19.58
C ALA A 27 20.50 -19.91 19.68
N GLY A 28 19.97 -19.30 20.74
CA GLY A 28 18.53 -19.12 20.88
C GLY A 28 18.02 -18.33 19.69
N VAL A 29 16.97 -18.83 19.04
CA VAL A 29 16.24 -18.01 18.07
C VAL A 29 15.72 -16.81 18.85
N ALA A 30 16.24 -15.63 18.54
CA ALA A 30 15.78 -14.39 19.16
C ALA A 30 14.32 -14.19 18.77
N THR A 31 13.41 -14.50 19.68
CA THR A 31 12.02 -14.06 19.60
C THR A 31 12.03 -12.55 19.52
N ALA A 32 11.34 -11.98 18.53
CA ALA A 32 11.28 -10.54 18.35
C ALA A 32 10.84 -9.85 19.66
N GLU A 33 11.44 -8.69 19.96
CA GLU A 33 11.09 -7.94 21.16
C GLU A 33 9.60 -7.53 21.14
N PRO A 34 8.96 -7.37 22.31
CA PRO A 34 7.55 -6.99 22.39
C PRO A 34 7.27 -5.68 21.66
N VAL A 35 6.03 -5.56 21.16
CA VAL A 35 5.51 -4.46 20.33
C VAL A 35 6.05 -3.09 20.77
N ALA A 36 6.90 -2.51 19.92
CA ALA A 36 7.17 -1.07 19.97
C ALA A 36 5.88 -0.33 19.60
N ALA A 37 5.58 0.78 20.28
CA ALA A 37 4.39 1.58 19.99
C ALA A 37 4.36 2.01 18.51
N THR A 38 3.16 2.03 17.90
CA THR A 38 3.03 2.32 16.48
C THR A 38 3.51 3.73 16.16
N THR A 39 4.56 3.84 15.33
CA THR A 39 4.97 5.14 14.80
C THR A 39 4.07 5.46 13.61
N TRP A 40 3.12 6.38 13.80
CA TRP A 40 2.24 6.84 12.74
C TRP A 40 2.95 7.78 11.76
N LEU A 41 2.73 7.57 10.46
CA LEU A 41 3.07 8.49 9.38
C LEU A 41 1.97 9.56 9.25
N CYS A 42 0.72 9.10 9.33
CA CYS A 42 -0.49 9.91 9.33
C CYS A 42 -1.38 9.48 10.49
N HIS A 43 -1.94 10.45 11.21
CA HIS A 43 -2.77 10.30 12.38
C HIS A 43 -3.51 11.63 12.68
N PRO A 44 -4.83 11.67 12.92
CA PRO A 44 -5.62 12.91 13.07
C PRO A 44 -5.18 13.89 14.16
N ALA A 45 -4.35 13.44 15.11
CA ALA A 45 -3.77 14.27 16.17
C ALA A 45 -2.31 14.72 15.90
N ALA A 46 -1.74 14.39 14.74
CA ALA A 46 -0.37 14.75 14.36
C ALA A 46 -0.28 16.19 13.83
N THR A 47 0.85 16.86 14.11
CA THR A 47 1.11 18.21 13.58
C THR A 47 1.91 18.12 12.28
N GLY A 48 1.33 18.55 11.16
CA GLY A 48 1.97 18.46 9.84
C GLY A 48 1.83 17.07 9.20
N ASP A 49 0.66 16.46 9.35
CA ASP A 49 0.33 15.16 8.76
C ASP A 49 0.38 15.22 7.21
N PRO A 50 1.20 14.39 6.53
CA PRO A 50 1.29 14.39 5.08
C PRO A 50 0.04 13.84 4.37
N CYS A 51 -0.87 13.17 5.09
CA CYS A 51 -2.20 12.76 4.62
C CYS A 51 -3.29 13.82 4.83
N ASP A 52 -3.00 15.00 5.38
CA ASP A 52 -4.01 16.01 5.71
C ASP A 52 -3.67 17.38 5.10
N LEU A 53 -3.69 17.43 3.76
CA LEU A 53 -3.44 18.63 2.99
C LEU A 53 -4.73 19.42 2.71
N PRO A 54 -4.66 20.76 2.50
CA PRO A 54 -5.75 21.51 1.88
C PRO A 54 -6.10 20.96 0.49
N SER A 55 -7.38 21.03 0.11
CA SER A 55 -7.91 20.37 -1.10
C SER A 55 -8.10 21.32 -2.30
N ASP A 56 -7.59 22.55 -2.20
CA ASP A 56 -7.64 23.52 -3.28
C ASP A 56 -6.80 23.04 -4.49
N THR A 57 -7.36 23.21 -5.69
CA THR A 57 -6.89 22.51 -6.89
C THR A 57 -6.92 23.41 -8.11
N THR A 58 -5.78 23.59 -8.78
CA THR A 58 -5.77 24.16 -10.14
C THR A 58 -5.92 23.07 -11.19
N ASP A 59 -6.85 23.27 -12.12
CA ASP A 59 -6.97 22.47 -13.34
C ASP A 59 -6.22 23.13 -14.49
N LEU A 60 -5.08 22.56 -14.91
CA LEU A 60 -4.26 23.09 -16.02
C LEU A 60 -4.96 23.00 -17.39
N GLY A 61 -6.03 22.22 -17.52
CA GLY A 61 -6.81 22.08 -18.76
C GLY A 61 -7.86 23.18 -18.94
N THR A 62 -8.28 23.84 -17.86
CA THR A 62 -9.31 24.89 -17.88
C THR A 62 -8.85 26.22 -17.29
N GLY A 63 -7.75 26.25 -16.54
CA GLY A 63 -7.28 27.40 -15.77
C GLY A 63 -8.16 27.74 -14.56
N GLN A 64 -9.09 26.86 -14.18
CA GLN A 64 -9.95 27.05 -13.02
C GLN A 64 -9.25 26.59 -11.73
N VAL A 65 -9.55 27.28 -10.64
CA VAL A 65 -9.17 26.88 -9.28
C VAL A 65 -10.44 26.49 -8.54
N ASP A 66 -10.51 25.24 -8.08
CA ASP A 66 -11.49 24.83 -7.07
C ASP A 66 -10.91 25.06 -5.66
N THR A 67 -11.76 25.34 -4.70
CA THR A 67 -11.38 25.56 -3.30
C THR A 67 -12.46 24.97 -2.40
N PRO A 68 -12.48 23.63 -2.23
CA PRO A 68 -13.45 22.95 -1.38
C PRO A 68 -13.41 23.46 0.07
N ILE A 69 -14.56 23.48 0.73
CA ILE A 69 -14.60 23.74 2.18
C ILE A 69 -14.02 22.51 2.88
N ARG A 70 -12.89 22.71 3.56
CA ARG A 70 -12.23 21.70 4.37
C ARG A 70 -13.16 21.20 5.49
N VAL A 71 -13.18 19.89 5.69
CA VAL A 71 -13.94 19.21 6.77
C VAL A 71 -12.99 19.00 7.95
N ASP A 72 -13.40 19.41 9.16
CA ASP A 72 -12.62 19.18 10.37
C ASP A 72 -12.63 17.70 10.77
N GLU A 73 -11.54 17.18 11.34
CA GLU A 73 -11.36 15.76 11.73
C GLU A 73 -12.50 15.21 12.60
N ALA A 74 -13.17 16.05 13.39
CA ALA A 74 -14.30 15.67 14.24
C ALA A 74 -15.60 15.39 13.43
N ASP A 75 -15.78 16.04 12.29
CA ASP A 75 -16.96 15.93 11.42
C ASP A 75 -16.81 14.83 10.35
N LYS A 76 -15.58 14.33 10.13
CA LYS A 76 -15.32 13.19 9.23
C LYS A 76 -15.98 11.93 9.82
N PRO A 77 -16.95 11.28 9.12
CA PRO A 77 -17.79 10.26 9.74
C PRO A 77 -17.17 8.86 9.80
N VAL A 78 -16.15 8.61 8.98
CA VAL A 78 -15.46 7.31 8.85
C VAL A 78 -13.94 7.52 8.86
N ASP A 79 -13.20 6.43 8.96
CA ASP A 79 -11.74 6.41 9.04
C ASP A 79 -11.14 5.79 7.78
N CYS A 80 -9.90 6.14 7.46
CA CYS A 80 -9.12 5.55 6.39
C CYS A 80 -7.84 4.93 6.95
N PHE A 81 -7.60 3.65 6.66
CA PHE A 81 -6.36 2.96 6.99
C PHE A 81 -5.52 2.79 5.72
N TYR A 82 -4.43 3.56 5.61
CA TYR A 82 -3.61 3.64 4.39
C TYR A 82 -2.30 2.84 4.51
N LEU A 83 -2.03 2.00 3.51
CA LEU A 83 -0.81 1.21 3.36
C LEU A 83 -0.07 1.59 2.07
N TYR A 84 1.04 2.31 2.23
CA TYR A 84 1.82 2.89 1.13
C TYR A 84 2.58 1.84 0.28
N PRO A 85 3.03 2.19 -0.94
CA PRO A 85 3.81 1.33 -1.80
C PRO A 85 5.31 1.34 -1.43
N THR A 86 6.11 0.49 -2.09
CA THR A 86 7.58 0.60 -2.01
C THR A 86 8.05 1.90 -2.66
N VAL A 87 8.65 2.77 -1.86
CA VAL A 87 9.26 4.06 -2.25
C VAL A 87 10.65 4.28 -1.68
N SER A 88 11.03 3.58 -0.59
CA SER A 88 12.26 3.89 0.17
C SER A 88 13.53 3.73 -0.67
N ASP A 89 14.34 4.79 -0.68
CA ASP A 89 15.64 4.84 -1.36
C ASP A 89 16.80 4.25 -0.52
N GLN A 90 16.52 3.76 0.71
CA GLN A 90 17.56 3.25 1.61
C GLN A 90 18.33 2.06 1.02
N VAL A 91 19.65 2.08 1.19
CA VAL A 91 20.55 0.95 0.88
C VAL A 91 20.51 -0.08 2.03
N ALA A 92 19.31 -0.58 2.30
CA ALA A 92 18.96 -1.58 3.31
C ALA A 92 17.95 -2.58 2.70
N LEU A 93 17.74 -3.74 3.34
CA LEU A 93 16.80 -4.75 2.84
C LEU A 93 15.33 -4.37 3.13
N ASN A 94 15.09 -3.93 4.36
CA ASN A 94 13.87 -3.23 4.77
C ASN A 94 14.25 -1.82 5.19
N GLN A 95 13.31 -0.87 5.11
CA GLN A 95 13.55 0.48 5.64
C GLN A 95 13.59 0.51 7.18
N ASP A 96 14.22 1.53 7.75
CA ASP A 96 14.03 1.92 9.15
C ASP A 96 12.57 2.35 9.44
N PRO A 97 12.04 2.15 10.67
CA PRO A 97 10.70 2.57 11.06
C PRO A 97 10.59 4.09 11.30
N VAL A 98 10.97 4.90 10.31
CA VAL A 98 11.01 6.37 10.34
C VAL A 98 10.40 6.95 9.06
N ALA A 99 9.66 8.06 9.18
CA ALA A 99 9.02 8.75 8.06
C ALA A 99 10.06 9.52 7.22
N GLN A 100 10.70 8.84 6.28
CA GLN A 100 11.63 9.45 5.34
C GLN A 100 10.92 10.40 4.34
N PRO A 101 11.61 11.35 3.69
CA PRO A 101 10.98 12.34 2.80
C PRO A 101 10.15 11.73 1.65
N GLU A 102 10.58 10.60 1.09
CA GLU A 102 9.85 9.86 0.04
C GLU A 102 8.61 9.12 0.59
N VAL A 103 8.65 8.70 1.86
CA VAL A 103 7.52 8.09 2.58
C VAL A 103 6.46 9.14 2.94
N GLN A 104 6.89 10.34 3.35
CA GLN A 104 5.99 11.49 3.51
C GLN A 104 5.37 11.90 2.17
N SER A 105 6.19 11.99 1.12
CA SER A 105 5.74 12.37 -0.23
C SER A 105 4.66 11.43 -0.77
N ILE A 106 4.80 10.11 -0.60
CA ILE A 106 3.81 9.16 -1.14
C ILE A 106 2.48 9.17 -0.39
N ALA A 107 2.49 9.45 0.92
CA ALA A 107 1.26 9.70 1.69
C ALA A 107 0.50 10.92 1.13
N SER A 108 1.21 12.02 0.86
CA SER A 108 0.62 13.19 0.19
C SER A 108 0.11 12.88 -1.22
N PHE A 109 0.80 12.04 -1.98
CA PHE A 109 0.39 11.69 -3.34
C PHE A 109 -0.80 10.72 -3.41
N GLN A 110 -0.95 9.79 -2.47
CA GLN A 110 -1.91 8.68 -2.59
C GLN A 110 -2.99 8.58 -1.49
N ALA A 111 -2.78 9.19 -0.33
CA ALA A 111 -3.77 9.19 0.76
C ALA A 111 -4.45 10.55 0.95
N ALA A 112 -3.72 11.66 0.80
CA ALA A 112 -4.18 12.96 1.29
C ALA A 112 -5.51 13.47 0.72
N ARG A 113 -5.87 13.11 -0.53
CA ARG A 113 -7.17 13.49 -1.12
C ARG A 113 -8.37 12.80 -0.48
N PHE A 114 -8.18 11.64 0.15
CA PHE A 114 -9.25 10.95 0.88
C PHE A 114 -9.58 11.65 2.21
N SER A 115 -8.74 12.56 2.70
CA SER A 115 -9.02 13.35 3.91
C SER A 115 -10.31 14.20 3.80
N ASP A 116 -10.79 14.49 2.59
CA ASP A 116 -12.11 15.09 2.31
C ASP A 116 -13.32 14.16 2.62
N VAL A 117 -13.08 12.96 3.14
CA VAL A 117 -14.09 11.92 3.45
C VAL A 117 -13.84 11.26 4.80
N CYS A 118 -12.58 11.07 5.19
CA CYS A 118 -12.21 10.22 6.33
C CYS A 118 -11.04 10.77 7.16
N ARG A 119 -11.01 10.40 8.45
CA ARG A 119 -9.82 10.58 9.30
C ARG A 119 -8.73 9.62 8.85
N VAL A 120 -7.53 10.07 8.51
CA VAL A 120 -6.50 9.21 7.91
C VAL A 120 -5.49 8.68 8.94
N PHE A 121 -5.33 7.36 8.95
CA PHE A 121 -4.35 6.62 9.75
C PHE A 121 -3.42 5.86 8.80
N ALA A 122 -2.11 6.06 8.93
CA ALA A 122 -1.12 5.34 8.13
C ALA A 122 0.10 4.98 9.00
N PRO A 123 0.41 3.69 9.23
CA PRO A 123 1.55 3.31 10.05
C PRO A 123 2.86 3.33 9.27
N ILE A 124 3.96 3.71 9.93
CA ILE A 124 5.31 3.52 9.39
C ILE A 124 5.70 2.06 9.61
N TYR A 125 5.52 1.24 8.57
CA TYR A 125 5.93 -0.16 8.55
C TYR A 125 7.25 -0.34 7.79
N ARG A 126 8.01 -1.38 8.12
CA ARG A 126 9.33 -1.67 7.52
C ARG A 126 9.21 -2.30 6.14
N GLN A 127 8.80 -1.50 5.15
CA GLN A 127 8.71 -1.87 3.73
C GLN A 127 10.02 -2.47 3.19
N VAL A 128 9.92 -3.31 2.16
CA VAL A 128 11.10 -3.66 1.33
C VAL A 128 11.46 -2.45 0.47
N THR A 129 12.73 -2.06 0.46
CA THR A 129 13.26 -0.85 -0.20
C THR A 129 13.33 -1.02 -1.73
N LEU A 130 13.50 0.08 -2.48
CA LEU A 130 13.71 0.02 -3.93
C LEU A 130 15.02 -0.70 -4.32
N PRO A 131 16.17 -0.49 -3.66
CA PRO A 131 17.37 -1.30 -3.90
C PRO A 131 17.21 -2.80 -3.62
N ALA A 132 16.36 -3.18 -2.66
CA ALA A 132 16.15 -4.58 -2.29
C ALA A 132 15.03 -5.29 -3.08
N LEU A 133 14.07 -4.54 -3.64
CA LEU A 133 12.92 -5.09 -4.35
C LEU A 133 13.26 -6.12 -5.45
N PRO A 134 14.29 -5.93 -6.31
CA PRO A 134 14.68 -6.94 -7.30
C PRO A 134 15.12 -8.27 -6.67
N VAL A 135 15.73 -8.23 -5.48
CA VAL A 135 16.15 -9.43 -4.74
C VAL A 135 14.94 -10.14 -4.14
N GLU A 136 13.97 -9.40 -3.58
CA GLU A 136 12.74 -10.02 -3.04
C GLU A 136 11.91 -10.68 -4.14
N LEU A 137 11.77 -10.03 -5.31
CA LEU A 137 11.06 -10.62 -6.46
C LEU A 137 11.77 -11.88 -6.99
N ALA A 138 13.10 -11.83 -7.15
CA ALA A 138 13.89 -12.92 -7.74
C ALA A 138 14.17 -14.09 -6.78
N ALA A 139 14.40 -13.82 -5.50
CA ALA A 139 14.76 -14.83 -4.50
C ALA A 139 13.61 -15.18 -3.54
N GLY A 140 12.80 -14.19 -3.12
CA GLY A 140 11.86 -14.32 -2.00
C GLY A 140 12.63 -14.46 -0.69
N ALA A 141 13.28 -13.40 -0.24
CA ALA A 141 14.13 -13.41 0.96
C ALA A 141 13.31 -13.26 2.26
N GLY A 142 11.98 -13.13 2.18
CA GLY A 142 11.08 -13.11 3.34
C GLY A 142 11.05 -11.75 4.05
N LEU A 143 11.58 -10.71 3.41
CA LEU A 143 11.68 -9.35 3.94
C LEU A 143 10.29 -8.76 4.27
N ILE A 144 9.26 -9.25 3.58
CA ILE A 144 7.86 -8.83 3.70
C ILE A 144 7.26 -9.09 5.09
N GLU A 145 7.70 -10.17 5.77
CA GLU A 145 7.12 -10.63 7.04
C GLU A 145 7.39 -9.66 8.20
N VAL A 146 8.49 -8.89 8.11
CA VAL A 146 8.83 -7.87 9.10
C VAL A 146 7.85 -6.69 8.98
N GLY A 147 7.66 -6.18 7.76
CA GLY A 147 6.72 -5.09 7.48
C GLY A 147 5.26 -5.48 7.70
N TYR A 148 4.87 -6.73 7.43
CA TYR A 148 3.50 -7.18 7.70
C TYR A 148 3.17 -7.23 9.19
N ARG A 149 4.11 -7.64 10.05
CA ARG A 149 3.90 -7.62 11.52
C ARG A 149 3.76 -6.21 12.07
N ASP A 150 4.48 -5.24 11.51
CA ASP A 150 4.30 -3.83 11.86
C ASP A 150 2.86 -3.36 11.52
N ILE A 151 2.32 -3.81 10.38
CA ILE A 151 0.95 -3.51 9.94
C ILE A 151 -0.09 -4.21 10.81
N GLU A 152 0.09 -5.48 11.19
CA GLU A 152 -0.80 -6.17 12.14
C GLU A 152 -0.80 -5.46 13.51
N ASN A 153 0.37 -5.09 14.03
CA ASN A 153 0.47 -4.35 15.29
C ASN A 153 -0.27 -3.01 15.19
N ALA A 154 -0.02 -2.24 14.13
CA ALA A 154 -0.69 -0.96 13.89
C ALA A 154 -2.21 -1.06 13.72
N TRP A 155 -2.69 -2.09 13.03
CA TRP A 155 -4.13 -2.34 12.85
C TRP A 155 -4.80 -2.62 14.20
N ASN A 156 -4.18 -3.45 15.04
CA ASN A 156 -4.67 -3.75 16.39
C ASN A 156 -4.60 -2.52 17.31
N ASP A 157 -3.56 -1.69 17.20
CA ASP A 157 -3.39 -0.43 17.94
C ASP A 157 -4.51 0.57 17.60
N TYR A 158 -4.73 0.84 16.30
CA TYR A 158 -5.82 1.67 15.79
C TYR A 158 -7.21 1.15 16.20
N LEU A 159 -7.46 -0.17 16.12
CA LEU A 159 -8.72 -0.75 16.57
C LEU A 159 -8.96 -0.58 18.08
N ALA A 160 -7.90 -0.67 18.90
CA ALA A 160 -8.00 -0.53 20.34
C ALA A 160 -8.14 0.93 20.80
N ASN A 161 -7.41 1.86 20.16
CA ASN A 161 -7.20 3.21 20.69
C ASN A 161 -7.92 4.32 19.91
N ASP A 162 -8.24 4.14 18.62
CA ASP A 162 -8.64 5.27 17.75
C ASP A 162 -9.94 5.04 16.96
N ASN A 163 -10.21 3.82 16.51
CA ASN A 163 -11.37 3.51 15.67
C ASN A 163 -12.70 3.68 16.44
N HIS A 164 -12.75 3.25 17.70
CA HIS A 164 -13.93 3.30 18.56
C HIS A 164 -15.25 2.76 17.93
N GLY A 165 -15.14 1.81 17.00
CA GLY A 165 -16.28 1.21 16.30
C GLY A 165 -16.74 1.92 15.03
N ARG A 166 -16.02 2.96 14.57
CA ARG A 166 -16.32 3.70 13.33
C ARG A 166 -16.12 2.85 12.09
N GLY A 167 -16.83 3.21 11.02
CA GLY A 167 -16.62 2.62 9.69
C GLY A 167 -15.23 2.93 9.16
N VAL A 168 -14.63 2.00 8.43
CA VAL A 168 -13.25 2.09 7.93
C VAL A 168 -13.18 1.83 6.42
N ILE A 169 -12.41 2.65 5.73
CA ILE A 169 -11.98 2.49 4.34
C ILE A 169 -10.53 2.04 4.35
N ILE A 170 -10.17 0.98 3.62
CA ILE A 170 -8.76 0.61 3.43
C ILE A 170 -8.27 1.21 2.12
N ILE A 171 -7.09 1.82 2.11
CA ILE A 171 -6.47 2.37 0.89
C ILE A 171 -5.07 1.79 0.78
N SER A 172 -4.68 1.31 -0.40
CA SER A 172 -3.34 0.76 -0.58
C SER A 172 -2.84 0.80 -2.02
N HIS A 173 -1.51 0.79 -2.18
CA HIS A 173 -0.87 0.64 -3.49
C HIS A 173 0.30 -0.34 -3.45
N SER A 174 0.55 -1.06 -4.56
CA SER A 174 1.76 -1.88 -4.76
C SER A 174 1.99 -2.88 -3.60
N GLN A 175 3.17 -2.85 -2.98
CA GLN A 175 3.47 -3.63 -1.78
C GLN A 175 2.43 -3.45 -0.67
N GLY A 176 1.98 -2.23 -0.40
CA GLY A 176 0.92 -1.96 0.57
C GLY A 176 -0.37 -2.70 0.24
N THR A 177 -0.69 -2.91 -1.04
CA THR A 177 -1.82 -3.74 -1.47
C THR A 177 -1.60 -5.22 -1.25
N LEU A 178 -0.37 -5.72 -1.40
CA LEU A 178 -0.04 -7.11 -1.04
C LEU A 178 -0.18 -7.32 0.48
N MET A 179 0.20 -6.32 1.29
CA MET A 179 -0.04 -6.34 2.75
C MET A 179 -1.53 -6.23 3.09
N ALA A 180 -2.28 -5.33 2.44
CA ALA A 180 -3.72 -5.14 2.64
C ALA A 180 -4.53 -6.39 2.27
N ARG A 181 -4.18 -7.07 1.17
CA ARG A 181 -4.76 -8.37 0.80
C ARG A 181 -4.59 -9.39 1.91
N LYS A 182 -3.39 -9.49 2.50
CA LYS A 182 -3.10 -10.40 3.63
C LYS A 182 -3.88 -10.00 4.89
N LEU A 183 -3.84 -8.73 5.28
CA LEU A 183 -4.55 -8.18 6.45
C LEU A 183 -6.06 -8.42 6.37
N ILE A 184 -6.68 -8.09 5.24
CA ILE A 184 -8.12 -8.29 5.02
C ILE A 184 -8.46 -9.78 5.05
N ARG A 185 -7.69 -10.63 4.36
CA ARG A 185 -7.93 -12.08 4.29
C ARG A 185 -7.77 -12.80 5.62
N GLU A 186 -6.85 -12.36 6.48
CA GLU A 186 -6.51 -13.05 7.74
C GLU A 186 -7.31 -12.52 8.93
N HIS A 187 -7.71 -11.23 8.94
CA HIS A 187 -8.39 -10.59 10.07
C HIS A 187 -9.80 -10.08 9.78
N ILE A 188 -10.10 -9.61 8.56
CA ILE A 188 -11.36 -8.89 8.28
C ILE A 188 -12.40 -9.79 7.58
N ASP A 189 -12.08 -10.41 6.44
CA ASP A 189 -12.97 -11.34 5.71
C ASP A 189 -13.55 -12.49 6.56
N PRO A 190 -12.82 -13.11 7.52
CA PRO A 190 -13.42 -14.11 8.41
C PRO A 190 -14.33 -13.51 9.51
N ASP A 191 -14.11 -12.26 9.91
CA ASP A 191 -14.77 -11.62 11.07
C ASP A 191 -16.06 -10.88 10.64
N PRO A 192 -17.25 -11.20 11.19
CA PRO A 192 -18.48 -10.48 10.87
C PRO A 192 -18.47 -9.00 11.31
N GLU A 193 -17.94 -8.69 12.49
CA GLU A 193 -17.96 -7.35 13.10
C GLU A 193 -17.02 -6.39 12.34
N LEU A 194 -15.83 -6.88 11.94
CA LEU A 194 -14.91 -6.10 11.11
C LEU A 194 -15.40 -5.94 9.66
N ARG A 195 -16.18 -6.89 9.12
CA ARG A 195 -16.88 -6.71 7.83
C ARG A 195 -18.01 -5.70 7.91
N GLU A 196 -18.78 -5.67 8.99
CA GLU A 196 -19.84 -4.67 9.20
C GLU A 196 -19.24 -3.25 9.29
N ARG A 197 -18.03 -3.10 9.84
CA ARG A 197 -17.27 -1.83 9.82
C ARG A 197 -16.64 -1.48 8.47
N LEU A 198 -16.46 -2.42 7.54
CA LEU A 198 -15.80 -2.13 6.26
C LEU A 198 -16.72 -1.30 5.35
N VAL A 199 -16.37 -0.03 5.15
CA VAL A 199 -17.04 0.88 4.22
C VAL A 199 -16.63 0.54 2.79
N GLY A 200 -15.35 0.25 2.56
CA GLY A 200 -14.80 -0.20 1.29
C GLY A 200 -13.29 -0.39 1.34
N ALA A 201 -12.70 -0.93 0.28
CA ALA A 201 -11.25 -1.07 0.17
C ALA A 201 -10.75 -0.71 -1.24
N PHE A 202 -9.81 0.22 -1.35
CA PHE A 202 -9.18 0.69 -2.58
C PHE A 202 -7.80 0.05 -2.73
N LEU A 203 -7.79 -1.15 -3.32
CA LEU A 203 -6.65 -2.08 -3.34
C LEU A 203 -5.93 -2.04 -4.70
N MET A 204 -5.11 -1.02 -4.90
CA MET A 204 -4.56 -0.67 -6.21
C MET A 204 -3.20 -1.32 -6.49
N GLY A 205 -2.91 -1.65 -7.75
CA GLY A 205 -1.56 -2.07 -8.18
C GLY A 205 -1.05 -3.35 -7.51
N GLY A 206 -1.90 -4.33 -7.20
CA GLY A 206 -1.51 -5.45 -6.32
C GLY A 206 -2.18 -6.80 -6.56
N ASN A 207 -2.72 -7.03 -7.76
CA ASN A 207 -3.29 -8.33 -8.21
C ASN A 207 -4.28 -8.98 -7.23
N VAL A 208 -5.23 -8.22 -6.67
CA VAL A 208 -6.38 -8.81 -5.95
C VAL A 208 -7.06 -9.83 -6.86
N THR A 209 -7.40 -11.00 -6.33
CA THR A 209 -7.93 -12.13 -7.11
C THR A 209 -9.36 -12.50 -6.73
N THR A 210 -10.10 -13.03 -7.72
CA THR A 210 -11.36 -13.76 -7.52
C THR A 210 -11.36 -15.06 -8.31
N ALA A 211 -12.35 -15.93 -8.08
CA ALA A 211 -12.59 -17.03 -9.00
C ALA A 211 -13.07 -16.48 -10.38
N PRO A 212 -12.75 -17.13 -11.51
CA PRO A 212 -13.15 -16.67 -12.84
C PRO A 212 -14.66 -16.38 -12.96
N GLY A 213 -15.01 -15.19 -13.44
CA GLY A 213 -16.40 -14.70 -13.53
C GLY A 213 -17.08 -14.36 -12.20
N SER A 214 -16.36 -14.41 -11.06
CA SER A 214 -16.90 -14.16 -9.72
C SER A 214 -16.43 -12.84 -9.11
N ARG A 215 -17.19 -12.34 -8.14
CA ARG A 215 -16.84 -11.20 -7.27
C ARG A 215 -16.05 -11.62 -6.02
N THR A 216 -15.96 -12.93 -5.73
CA THR A 216 -15.26 -13.53 -4.56
C THR A 216 -14.55 -14.84 -4.96
N GLY A 217 -13.92 -15.52 -4.01
CA GLY A 217 -13.33 -16.86 -4.22
C GLY A 217 -11.87 -16.85 -4.68
N GLY A 218 -11.18 -15.73 -4.48
CA GLY A 218 -9.73 -15.60 -4.60
C GLY A 218 -9.15 -15.20 -3.25
N ASP A 219 -8.71 -13.95 -3.10
CA ASP A 219 -8.21 -13.41 -1.82
C ASP A 219 -9.28 -13.44 -0.72
N PHE A 220 -10.53 -13.14 -1.08
CA PHE A 220 -11.63 -12.97 -0.14
C PHE A 220 -12.76 -13.96 -0.43
N THR A 221 -13.32 -14.53 0.63
CA THR A 221 -14.43 -15.49 0.58
C THR A 221 -15.78 -14.78 0.64
N SER A 222 -15.86 -13.70 1.42
CA SER A 222 -17.11 -13.02 1.78
C SER A 222 -17.17 -11.59 1.27
N ILE A 223 -16.07 -10.84 1.31
CA ILE A 223 -15.99 -9.45 0.82
C ILE A 223 -15.91 -9.47 -0.72
N PRO A 224 -16.90 -8.93 -1.44
CA PRO A 224 -16.91 -8.95 -2.90
C PRO A 224 -16.12 -7.78 -3.50
N LEU A 225 -15.67 -7.94 -4.75
CA LEU A 225 -15.34 -6.79 -5.60
C LEU A 225 -16.57 -5.89 -5.80
N CYS A 226 -16.44 -4.57 -5.75
CA CYS A 226 -17.52 -3.63 -6.02
C CYS A 226 -18.00 -3.73 -7.49
N ASN A 227 -19.31 -3.66 -7.76
CA ASN A 227 -19.85 -3.74 -9.13
C ASN A 227 -20.86 -2.66 -9.53
N ARG A 228 -21.23 -1.75 -8.62
CA ARG A 228 -22.25 -0.71 -8.87
C ARG A 228 -22.03 0.53 -8.00
N ARG A 229 -22.60 1.65 -8.46
CA ARG A 229 -22.60 2.93 -7.74
C ARG A 229 -23.16 2.81 -6.32
N GLY A 230 -22.45 3.38 -5.34
CA GLY A 230 -22.87 3.42 -3.93
C GLY A 230 -22.89 2.06 -3.20
N GLU A 231 -22.24 1.03 -3.74
CA GLU A 231 -22.09 -0.24 -3.04
C GLU A 231 -20.91 -0.17 -2.06
N TYR A 232 -21.18 -0.40 -0.77
CA TYR A 232 -20.20 -0.41 0.32
C TYR A 232 -19.89 -1.85 0.75
N GLY A 233 -18.92 -2.04 1.65
CA GLY A 233 -18.52 -3.39 2.12
C GLY A 233 -17.83 -4.22 1.06
N CYS A 234 -17.22 -3.55 0.07
CA CYS A 234 -16.65 -4.18 -1.13
C CYS A 234 -15.30 -3.58 -1.53
N VAL A 235 -14.58 -4.31 -2.37
CA VAL A 235 -13.23 -3.97 -2.84
C VAL A 235 -13.29 -3.32 -4.22
N THR A 236 -12.76 -2.11 -4.34
CA THR A 236 -12.33 -1.51 -5.61
C THR A 236 -10.86 -1.89 -5.83
N ALA A 237 -10.55 -2.60 -6.92
CA ALA A 237 -9.21 -3.03 -7.24
C ALA A 237 -8.98 -3.04 -8.77
N TYR A 238 -7.83 -2.52 -9.19
CA TYR A 238 -7.31 -2.61 -10.56
C TYR A 238 -5.81 -2.30 -10.58
N SER A 239 -5.22 -2.35 -11.77
CA SER A 239 -3.93 -1.73 -12.12
C SER A 239 -4.10 -1.03 -13.47
N VAL A 240 -3.34 0.03 -13.74
CA VAL A 240 -3.51 0.89 -14.92
C VAL A 240 -2.50 0.56 -16.00
N ALA A 241 -2.99 0.44 -17.24
CA ALA A 241 -2.16 0.29 -18.43
C ALA A 241 -2.72 1.13 -19.59
N GLN A 242 -1.84 1.65 -20.42
CA GLN A 242 -2.14 2.38 -21.65
C GLN A 242 -1.96 1.49 -22.88
N ASN A 243 -1.02 0.55 -22.87
CA ASN A 243 -0.87 -0.47 -23.89
C ASN A 243 -1.31 -1.86 -23.36
N TYR A 244 -1.31 -2.87 -24.23
CA TYR A 244 -1.44 -4.26 -23.80
C TYR A 244 -0.04 -4.83 -23.59
N PRO A 245 0.37 -5.19 -22.36
CA PRO A 245 1.67 -5.81 -22.14
C PRO A 245 1.71 -7.23 -22.72
N LEU A 246 2.90 -7.64 -23.18
CA LEU A 246 3.20 -9.04 -23.51
C LEU A 246 3.57 -9.85 -22.26
N PHE A 247 4.19 -9.17 -21.28
CA PHE A 247 4.56 -9.69 -19.97
C PHE A 247 4.43 -8.55 -18.96
N SER A 248 3.91 -8.85 -17.76
CA SER A 248 3.87 -7.91 -16.64
C SER A 248 3.94 -8.66 -15.31
N LEU A 249 4.24 -7.96 -14.23
CA LEU A 249 3.99 -8.41 -12.85
C LEU A 249 2.52 -8.27 -12.42
N PHE A 250 1.71 -7.52 -13.18
CA PHE A 250 0.34 -7.14 -12.85
C PHE A 250 -0.70 -7.71 -13.83
N GLY A 251 -1.97 -7.68 -13.42
CA GLY A 251 -3.14 -8.02 -14.24
C GLY A 251 -3.33 -9.51 -14.54
N ASN A 252 -2.31 -10.36 -14.43
CA ASN A 252 -2.39 -11.79 -14.75
C ASN A 252 -2.17 -12.66 -13.50
N ALA A 253 -3.15 -13.52 -13.20
CA ALA A 253 -3.13 -14.39 -12.01
C ALA A 253 -2.23 -15.62 -12.19
N GLU A 254 -2.08 -16.15 -13.42
CA GLU A 254 -1.19 -17.27 -13.73
C GLU A 254 0.28 -16.88 -13.58
N LEU A 255 0.63 -15.66 -14.02
CA LEU A 255 1.95 -15.05 -13.90
C LEU A 255 2.19 -14.42 -12.51
N GLY A 256 1.38 -14.74 -11.52
CA GLY A 256 1.28 -14.08 -10.21
C GLY A 256 2.47 -14.24 -9.26
N LEU A 257 3.69 -13.89 -9.70
CA LEU A 257 4.92 -13.88 -8.91
C LEU A 257 4.76 -13.06 -7.62
N LEU A 258 4.08 -11.90 -7.69
CA LEU A 258 3.77 -11.07 -6.52
C LEU A 258 2.91 -11.82 -5.51
N SER A 259 1.81 -12.44 -5.95
CA SER A 259 0.92 -13.21 -5.07
C SER A 259 1.65 -14.41 -4.44
N LEU A 260 2.41 -15.18 -5.23
CA LEU A 260 3.22 -16.31 -4.76
C LEU A 260 4.19 -15.91 -3.63
N ARG A 261 4.94 -14.82 -3.81
CA ARG A 261 5.94 -14.36 -2.84
C ARG A 261 5.32 -13.90 -1.51
N TRP A 262 4.07 -13.41 -1.53
CA TRP A 262 3.32 -12.96 -0.34
C TRP A 262 2.35 -14.03 0.22
N GLY A 263 2.33 -15.26 -0.29
CA GLY A 263 1.42 -16.32 0.18
C GLY A 263 -0.07 -16.10 -0.18
N LEU A 264 -0.32 -15.23 -1.16
CA LEU A 264 -1.65 -14.84 -1.64
C LEU A 264 -2.08 -15.73 -2.82
N PRO A 265 -3.38 -15.82 -3.14
CA PRO A 265 -3.87 -16.69 -4.21
C PRO A 265 -3.35 -16.29 -5.60
N TYR A 266 -3.03 -17.31 -6.41
CA TYR A 266 -2.49 -17.19 -7.76
C TYR A 266 -2.67 -18.49 -8.55
N GLY A 267 -2.46 -18.45 -9.87
CA GLY A 267 -2.60 -19.59 -10.78
C GLY A 267 -3.93 -19.61 -11.55
N PRO A 268 -4.12 -20.59 -12.46
CA PRO A 268 -5.24 -20.67 -13.42
C PRO A 268 -6.63 -20.92 -12.79
N GLY A 269 -6.70 -21.09 -11.47
CA GLY A 269 -7.96 -21.15 -10.73
C GLY A 269 -8.55 -19.78 -10.39
N TYR A 270 -7.87 -18.69 -10.74
CA TYR A 270 -8.21 -17.31 -10.37
C TYR A 270 -8.08 -16.36 -11.55
N GLN A 271 -8.78 -15.22 -11.46
CA GLN A 271 -8.60 -14.04 -12.30
C GLN A 271 -8.11 -12.87 -11.44
N VAL A 272 -7.44 -11.88 -12.04
CA VAL A 272 -7.18 -10.60 -11.35
C VAL A 272 -8.39 -9.69 -11.45
N ALA A 273 -8.69 -8.99 -10.37
CA ALA A 273 -9.75 -8.02 -10.27
C ALA A 273 -9.46 -6.78 -11.15
N CYS A 274 -10.46 -6.39 -11.92
CA CYS A 274 -10.60 -5.01 -12.40
C CYS A 274 -12.03 -4.53 -12.11
N THR A 275 -12.16 -3.54 -11.23
CA THR A 275 -13.42 -2.87 -10.93
C THR A 275 -13.42 -1.48 -11.56
N ASP A 276 -14.36 -1.20 -12.46
CA ASP A 276 -14.33 0.02 -13.26
C ASP A 276 -14.74 1.26 -12.42
N PRO A 277 -13.82 2.20 -12.12
CA PRO A 277 -14.16 3.38 -11.32
C PRO A 277 -15.20 4.29 -12.00
N GLY A 278 -15.36 4.25 -13.32
CA GLY A 278 -16.41 5.02 -14.00
C GLY A 278 -17.82 4.48 -13.71
N LEU A 279 -17.96 3.14 -13.71
CA LEU A 279 -19.19 2.46 -13.31
C LEU A 279 -19.50 2.67 -11.81
N LEU A 280 -18.48 2.66 -10.95
CA LEU A 280 -18.63 2.81 -9.51
C LEU A 280 -18.92 4.25 -9.08
N SER A 281 -18.38 5.26 -9.78
CA SER A 281 -18.66 6.67 -9.49
C SER A 281 -20.00 7.14 -10.07
N GLY A 282 -20.43 6.53 -11.18
CA GLY A 282 -21.53 7.01 -12.01
C GLY A 282 -21.14 8.15 -12.96
N ASP A 283 -19.86 8.23 -13.33
CA ASP A 283 -19.26 9.23 -14.22
C ASP A 283 -18.21 8.54 -15.10
N ASP A 284 -18.39 8.56 -16.42
CA ASP A 284 -17.50 7.93 -17.42
C ASP A 284 -16.62 8.96 -18.17
N SER A 285 -16.64 10.23 -17.77
CA SER A 285 -15.91 11.31 -18.45
C SER A 285 -14.38 11.08 -18.48
N PRO A 286 -13.65 11.66 -19.45
CA PRO A 286 -12.20 11.66 -19.44
C PRO A 286 -11.62 12.35 -18.18
N GLN A 287 -10.70 11.71 -17.49
CA GLN A 287 -10.13 12.13 -16.19
C GLN A 287 -8.69 12.66 -16.30
N PRO A 288 -8.27 13.58 -15.43
CA PRO A 288 -6.88 14.01 -15.29
C PRO A 288 -6.03 12.99 -14.53
N ILE A 289 -4.73 13.24 -14.46
CA ILE A 289 -3.90 12.83 -13.32
C ILE A 289 -3.86 14.02 -12.34
N THR A 290 -4.11 13.76 -11.07
CA THR A 290 -4.14 14.77 -10.00
C THR A 290 -3.10 14.42 -8.93
N VAL A 291 -2.23 15.38 -8.63
CA VAL A 291 -1.11 15.25 -7.68
C VAL A 291 -0.95 16.53 -6.86
N PRO A 292 -0.27 16.49 -5.70
CA PRO A 292 0.18 17.71 -5.02
C PRO A 292 1.06 18.57 -5.94
N SER A 293 0.93 19.88 -5.85
CA SER A 293 1.81 20.83 -6.56
C SER A 293 3.23 20.83 -5.98
N ALA A 294 3.37 20.49 -4.69
CA ALA A 294 4.66 20.29 -4.06
C ALA A 294 5.38 19.09 -4.68
N PRO A 295 6.67 19.22 -5.09
CA PRO A 295 7.39 18.15 -5.76
C PRO A 295 7.63 16.96 -4.83
N PHE A 296 7.49 15.75 -5.38
CA PHE A 296 7.89 14.51 -4.70
C PHE A 296 9.37 14.57 -4.32
N ALA A 297 9.73 14.11 -3.12
CA ALA A 297 11.11 14.16 -2.62
C ALA A 297 12.12 13.51 -3.58
N PHE A 298 13.30 14.14 -3.74
CA PHE A 298 14.30 13.68 -4.70
C PHE A 298 14.82 12.28 -4.35
N GLY A 299 14.60 11.35 -5.27
CA GLY A 299 14.79 9.91 -5.09
C GLY A 299 14.44 9.12 -6.35
N ILE A 300 14.55 7.79 -6.31
CA ILE A 300 14.26 6.92 -7.46
C ILE A 300 12.83 7.14 -7.95
N ILE A 301 11.84 7.27 -7.05
CA ILE A 301 10.44 7.52 -7.43
C ILE A 301 10.28 8.86 -8.16
N SER A 302 10.93 9.94 -7.73
CA SER A 302 10.84 11.24 -8.44
C SER A 302 11.38 11.16 -9.88
N ILE A 303 12.44 10.37 -10.09
CA ILE A 303 13.04 10.16 -11.41
C ILE A 303 12.11 9.32 -12.29
N LEU A 304 11.48 8.28 -11.72
CA LEU A 304 10.51 7.47 -12.44
C LEU A 304 9.25 8.27 -12.79
N LEU A 305 8.68 9.06 -11.88
CA LEU A 305 7.52 9.92 -12.15
C LEU A 305 7.80 10.93 -13.28
N GLY A 306 8.97 11.58 -13.28
CA GLY A 306 9.43 12.49 -14.34
C GLY A 306 9.86 11.79 -15.64
N TYR A 307 9.77 10.46 -15.71
CA TYR A 307 9.93 9.68 -16.95
C TYR A 307 8.59 9.10 -17.42
N SER A 308 7.83 8.45 -16.52
CA SER A 308 6.64 7.68 -16.86
C SER A 308 5.38 8.54 -16.98
N THR A 309 5.21 9.45 -16.02
CA THR A 309 3.90 10.03 -15.69
C THR A 309 3.73 11.41 -16.29
N PHE A 310 4.81 12.18 -16.36
CA PHE A 310 4.84 13.51 -16.94
C PHE A 310 5.93 13.52 -18.02
N PRO A 311 5.59 13.58 -19.32
CA PRO A 311 6.58 13.63 -20.40
C PRO A 311 7.27 15.01 -20.53
N ASP A 312 6.67 16.03 -19.92
CA ASP A 312 7.23 17.37 -19.70
C ASP A 312 7.51 17.57 -18.18
N ALA A 313 7.72 18.81 -17.74
CA ALA A 313 7.87 19.12 -16.32
C ALA A 313 6.65 18.65 -15.48
N PRO A 314 6.85 18.17 -14.23
CA PRO A 314 5.75 17.82 -13.34
C PRO A 314 4.74 18.96 -13.15
N PRO A 315 3.43 18.67 -13.09
CA PRO A 315 2.39 19.69 -12.97
C PRO A 315 2.46 20.40 -11.63
N HIS A 316 2.45 21.74 -11.67
CA HIS A 316 2.56 22.62 -10.52
C HIS A 316 1.64 23.84 -10.73
N SER A 317 1.10 24.36 -9.64
CA SER A 317 0.32 25.61 -9.58
C SER A 317 0.53 26.30 -8.22
N ASP A 318 -0.08 27.46 -8.03
CA ASP A 318 -0.11 28.14 -6.72
C ASP A 318 -1.08 27.47 -5.73
N SER A 319 -1.91 26.52 -6.19
CA SER A 319 -2.79 25.70 -5.35
C SER A 319 -2.05 24.52 -4.71
N THR A 320 -2.59 23.95 -3.64
CA THR A 320 -2.04 22.75 -2.99
C THR A 320 -1.99 21.55 -3.94
N TRP A 321 -3.00 21.39 -4.81
CA TRP A 321 -3.08 20.33 -5.81
C TRP A 321 -3.10 20.87 -7.25
N THR A 322 -2.58 20.07 -8.17
CA THR A 322 -2.66 20.34 -9.61
C THR A 322 -3.19 19.12 -10.36
N SER A 323 -4.19 19.35 -11.22
CA SER A 323 -4.68 18.40 -12.22
C SER A 323 -4.05 18.70 -13.58
N THR A 324 -3.61 17.67 -14.30
CA THR A 324 -2.99 17.79 -15.65
C THR A 324 -3.90 18.51 -16.65
N ALA A 325 -3.34 19.01 -17.77
CA ALA A 325 -4.15 19.54 -18.87
C ALA A 325 -4.80 18.41 -19.69
N SER A 326 -4.03 17.34 -19.95
CA SER A 326 -4.50 16.12 -20.62
C SER A 326 -5.63 15.44 -19.84
N ARG A 327 -6.51 14.73 -20.57
CA ARG A 327 -7.58 13.89 -20.02
C ARG A 327 -7.63 12.57 -20.75
N ALA A 328 -7.52 11.44 -20.06
CA ALA A 328 -7.73 10.12 -20.67
C ALA A 328 -9.10 9.58 -20.29
N SER A 329 -9.75 8.84 -21.18
CA SER A 329 -10.82 7.92 -20.77
C SER A 329 -10.20 6.58 -20.39
N GLY A 330 -10.94 5.73 -19.68
CA GLY A 330 -10.49 4.36 -19.43
C GLY A 330 -11.64 3.44 -19.06
N ARG A 331 -11.39 2.13 -19.15
CA ARG A 331 -12.35 1.07 -18.82
C ARG A 331 -11.64 -0.21 -18.43
N CYS A 332 -12.28 -1.09 -17.66
CA CYS A 332 -11.77 -2.43 -17.44
C CYS A 332 -11.77 -3.28 -18.72
N GLU A 333 -10.65 -3.92 -19.02
CA GLU A 333 -10.47 -4.84 -20.15
C GLU A 333 -9.67 -6.09 -19.77
N GLU A 334 -9.87 -7.16 -20.53
CA GLU A 334 -9.04 -8.36 -20.51
C GLU A 334 -8.33 -8.51 -21.87
N ASN A 335 -7.03 -8.76 -21.85
CA ASN A 335 -6.26 -9.15 -23.04
C ASN A 335 -5.16 -10.15 -22.66
N ASN A 336 -5.09 -11.29 -23.35
CA ASN A 336 -4.08 -12.33 -23.11
C ASN A 336 -3.98 -12.75 -21.62
N GLY A 337 -5.11 -12.95 -20.94
CA GLY A 337 -5.16 -13.31 -19.52
C GLY A 337 -4.71 -12.21 -18.55
N HIS A 338 -4.48 -10.99 -19.04
CA HIS A 338 -4.21 -9.82 -18.22
C HIS A 338 -5.46 -8.94 -18.12
N HIS A 339 -5.93 -8.67 -16.90
CA HIS A 339 -7.02 -7.76 -16.60
C HIS A 339 -6.47 -6.41 -16.14
N TYR A 340 -6.83 -5.33 -16.83
CA TYR A 340 -6.34 -3.97 -16.56
C TYR A 340 -7.47 -2.96 -16.61
N TYR A 341 -7.37 -1.90 -15.80
CA TYR A 341 -8.09 -0.67 -16.12
C TYR A 341 -7.32 0.04 -17.22
N ARG A 342 -7.73 -0.18 -18.47
CA ARG A 342 -7.05 0.34 -19.64
C ARG A 342 -7.42 1.81 -19.84
N ILE A 343 -6.43 2.70 -19.84
CA ILE A 343 -6.58 4.11 -20.21
C ILE A 343 -6.29 4.37 -21.69
N SER A 344 -6.85 5.45 -22.20
CA SER A 344 -6.70 5.95 -23.57
C SER A 344 -6.46 7.45 -23.54
N VAL A 345 -5.19 7.86 -23.43
CA VAL A 345 -4.78 9.26 -23.50
C VAL A 345 -4.89 9.75 -24.97
N PRO A 346 -5.57 10.89 -25.24
CA PRO A 346 -5.76 11.40 -26.59
C PRO A 346 -4.58 12.26 -27.05
N GLY A 347 -4.24 12.18 -28.34
CA GLY A 347 -3.24 13.07 -28.96
C GLY A 347 -1.79 12.57 -28.85
N PRO A 348 -0.81 13.48 -28.76
CA PRO A 348 0.60 13.14 -28.57
C PRO A 348 0.92 12.79 -27.10
N ASP A 349 0.15 13.35 -26.17
CA ASP A 349 0.19 13.12 -24.73
C ASP A 349 0.07 11.62 -24.45
N ARG A 350 1.13 11.02 -23.91
CA ARG A 350 1.18 9.60 -23.54
C ARG A 350 2.00 9.43 -22.28
N LEU A 351 1.62 8.45 -21.47
CA LEU A 351 2.47 7.96 -20.39
C LEU A 351 3.57 7.07 -21.01
N ASN A 352 4.81 7.19 -20.53
CA ASN A 352 5.85 6.23 -20.85
C ASN A 352 5.73 5.05 -19.87
N GLU A 353 5.36 3.88 -20.37
CA GLU A 353 5.17 2.73 -19.50
C GLU A 353 6.50 2.13 -19.05
N ILE A 354 6.59 1.80 -17.76
CA ILE A 354 7.76 1.15 -17.17
C ILE A 354 7.66 -0.35 -17.50
N PRO A 355 8.68 -0.98 -18.12
CA PRO A 355 8.60 -2.41 -18.47
C PRO A 355 8.28 -3.29 -17.25
N LEU A 356 7.26 -4.15 -17.38
CA LEU A 356 6.69 -5.02 -16.33
C LEU A 356 5.87 -4.32 -15.24
N PHE A 357 5.73 -2.98 -15.30
CA PHE A 357 4.97 -2.14 -14.37
C PHE A 357 3.99 -1.20 -15.07
N GLU A 358 3.93 -1.17 -16.41
CA GLU A 358 2.94 -0.45 -17.22
C GLU A 358 2.77 1.02 -16.75
N SER A 359 1.57 1.42 -16.33
CA SER A 359 1.29 2.77 -15.78
C SER A 359 1.07 2.76 -14.26
N HIS A 360 1.57 1.75 -13.55
CA HIS A 360 1.37 1.49 -12.10
C HIS A 360 1.61 2.70 -11.18
N LEU A 361 2.51 3.62 -11.53
CA LEU A 361 2.75 4.85 -10.75
C LEU A 361 1.58 5.85 -10.75
N VAL A 362 0.50 5.63 -11.53
CA VAL A 362 -0.71 6.47 -11.53
C VAL A 362 -2.00 5.74 -11.12
N ASP A 363 -1.93 4.52 -10.57
CA ASP A 363 -3.16 3.74 -10.27
C ASP A 363 -4.18 4.49 -9.38
N ILE A 364 -3.70 5.31 -8.45
CA ILE A 364 -4.52 6.16 -7.58
C ILE A 364 -4.68 7.57 -8.17
N ASN A 365 -3.62 8.13 -8.77
CA ASN A 365 -3.59 9.53 -9.20
C ASN A 365 -4.34 9.82 -10.50
N TYR A 366 -4.49 8.84 -11.39
CA TYR A 366 -5.42 8.95 -12.51
C TYR A 366 -6.86 8.89 -11.99
N GLY A 367 -7.65 9.93 -12.24
CA GLY A 367 -9.02 10.01 -11.74
C GLY A 367 -9.13 10.00 -10.21
N TYR A 368 -8.18 10.61 -9.51
CA TYR A 368 -8.11 10.57 -8.05
C TYR A 368 -9.41 11.08 -7.39
N ASP A 369 -9.97 12.19 -7.89
CA ASP A 369 -11.26 12.74 -7.44
C ASP A 369 -12.44 11.79 -7.70
N ARG A 370 -12.35 10.92 -8.71
CA ARG A 370 -13.34 9.87 -8.96
C ARG A 370 -13.27 8.78 -7.89
N LEU A 371 -12.08 8.40 -7.42
CA LEU A 371 -11.92 7.46 -6.29
C LEU A 371 -12.47 8.05 -4.99
N VAL A 372 -12.18 9.33 -4.70
CA VAL A 372 -12.73 10.03 -3.53
C VAL A 372 -14.24 10.21 -3.63
N SER A 373 -14.78 10.39 -4.84
CA SER A 373 -16.23 10.37 -5.10
C SER A 373 -16.84 9.00 -4.81
N ILE A 374 -16.19 7.89 -5.17
CA ILE A 374 -16.64 6.53 -4.81
C ILE A 374 -16.62 6.37 -3.29
N ALA A 375 -15.50 6.69 -2.62
CA ALA A 375 -15.38 6.61 -1.16
C ALA A 375 -16.47 7.40 -0.42
N ARG A 376 -16.78 8.62 -0.88
CA ARG A 376 -17.87 9.45 -0.34
C ARG A 376 -19.25 8.81 -0.52
N GLN A 377 -19.50 8.18 -1.67
CA GLN A 377 -20.76 7.49 -1.95
C GLN A 377 -20.90 6.18 -1.14
N GLN A 378 -19.82 5.42 -0.96
CA GLN A 378 -19.78 4.24 -0.08
C GLN A 378 -20.03 4.64 1.38
N THR A 379 -19.38 5.70 1.84
CA THR A 379 -19.58 6.28 3.18
C THR A 379 -21.04 6.66 3.42
N GLN A 380 -21.66 7.37 2.47
CA GLN A 380 -23.08 7.74 2.56
C GLN A 380 -24.03 6.53 2.60
N ALA A 381 -23.74 5.48 1.84
CA ALA A 381 -24.55 4.26 1.82
C ALA A 381 -24.37 3.41 3.10
N TRP A 382 -23.15 3.36 3.64
CA TRP A 382 -22.85 2.70 4.92
C TRP A 382 -23.55 3.41 6.09
N LEU A 383 -23.46 4.75 6.17
CA LEU A 383 -24.14 5.58 7.17
C LEU A 383 -25.67 5.59 7.05
N ALA A 384 -26.23 5.17 5.91
CA ALA A 384 -27.67 5.00 5.74
C ALA A 384 -28.17 3.60 6.18
N SER A 385 -27.25 2.73 6.61
CA SER A 385 -27.49 1.31 6.86
C SER A 385 -27.07 0.84 8.26
N ASN A 386 -26.46 1.71 9.06
CA ASN A 386 -25.99 1.49 10.43
C ASN A 386 -26.42 2.67 11.32
#